data_AF-K1SKQ5-F1
#
_entry.id   AF-K1SKQ5-F1
#
_cell.length_a   1.000
_cell.length_b   1.000
_cell.length_c   1.000
_cell.angle_alpha   90.00
_cell.angle_beta   90.00
_cell.angle_gamma   90.00
#
_symmetry.space_group_name_H-M   'P 1'
#
loop_
_entity.id
_entity.type
_entity.pdbx_description
1 polymer ?
#
loop_
_entity_poly.entity_id
_entity_poly.type
_entity_poly.pdbx_seq_one_letter_code
_entity_poly.pdbx_strand_id
1 'polypeptide(L)'
;MNFEYKETIDKQRELVSLQKKVVSKSLVSALKVFLYIMCLAIVTGGFFGLGVIHGIIKSAPSVENISIVPSSYSTTVYDTNNKQIAKLITSGSNRIKADLKDIPEH
;
A
#
# COMPACT_ATOMS: atom_id res chain seq x y z
N MET A 1 73.18 -1.34 -11.17
CA MET A 1 71.91 -2.00 -10.82
C MET A 1 70.82 -1.35 -11.66
N ASN A 2 70.05 -2.13 -12.43
CA ASN A 2 69.08 -1.59 -13.40
C ASN A 2 67.66 -1.70 -12.85
N PHE A 3 67.34 -0.92 -11.83
CA PHE A 3 66.04 -0.97 -11.15
C PHE A 3 64.90 -0.42 -12.02
N GLU A 4 65.15 0.67 -12.75
CA GLU A 4 64.15 1.29 -13.65
C GLU A 4 63.77 0.37 -14.83
N TYR A 5 64.74 -0.39 -15.35
CA TYR A 5 64.50 -1.35 -16.42
C TYR A 5 63.67 -2.56 -15.94
N LYS A 6 63.87 -3.03 -14.71
CA LYS A 6 63.07 -4.12 -14.15
C LYS A 6 61.63 -3.69 -13.93
N GLU A 7 61.42 -2.49 -13.37
CA GLU A 7 60.09 -1.99 -13.06
C GLU A 7 59.24 -1.76 -14.34
N THR A 8 59.86 -1.30 -15.42
CA THR A 8 59.18 -1.12 -16.72
C THR A 8 58.80 -2.44 -17.38
N ILE A 9 59.69 -3.45 -17.34
CA ILE A 9 59.41 -4.80 -17.84
C ILE A 9 58.30 -5.47 -17.02
N ASP A 10 58.30 -5.31 -15.70
CA ASP A 10 57.28 -5.88 -14.82
C ASP A 10 55.91 -5.22 -15.06
N LYS A 11 55.86 -3.89 -15.20
CA LYS A 11 54.63 -3.18 -15.61
C LYS A 11 54.14 -3.63 -16.98
N GLN A 12 55.02 -3.81 -17.95
CA GLN A 12 54.65 -4.30 -19.28
C GLN A 12 54.08 -5.72 -19.19
N ARG A 13 54.73 -6.62 -18.45
CA ARG A 13 54.27 -7.99 -18.20
C ARG A 13 52.91 -8.02 -17.48
N GLU A 14 52.68 -7.11 -16.55
CA GLU A 14 51.41 -6.97 -15.85
C GLU A 14 50.29 -6.50 -16.78
N LEU A 15 50.58 -5.55 -17.68
CA LEU A 15 49.62 -5.03 -18.68
C LEU A 15 49.24 -6.09 -19.72
N VAL A 16 50.17 -6.97 -20.14
CA VAL A 16 49.85 -8.12 -21.01
C VAL A 16 49.37 -9.35 -20.25
N SER A 17 49.28 -9.32 -18.91
CA SER A 17 48.85 -10.48 -18.13
C SER A 17 47.39 -10.81 -18.40
N LEU A 18 47.14 -12.10 -18.73
CA LEU A 18 45.80 -12.62 -18.97
C LEU A 18 44.91 -12.47 -17.73
N GLN A 19 45.48 -12.59 -16.53
CA GLN A 19 44.77 -12.48 -15.27
C GLN A 19 44.13 -11.09 -15.08
N LYS A 20 44.88 -10.00 -15.28
CA LYS A 20 44.34 -8.64 -15.14
C LYS A 20 43.28 -8.32 -16.22
N LYS A 21 43.44 -8.88 -17.42
CA LYS A 21 42.45 -8.80 -18.51
C LYS A 21 41.16 -9.56 -18.21
N VAL A 22 41.25 -10.74 -17.58
CA VAL A 22 40.09 -11.54 -17.19
C VAL A 22 39.38 -10.93 -15.97
N VAL A 23 40.12 -10.46 -14.97
CA VAL A 23 39.56 -9.81 -13.78
C VAL A 23 38.81 -8.53 -14.14
N SER A 24 39.41 -7.66 -14.98
CA SER A 24 38.73 -6.44 -15.42
C SER A 24 37.45 -6.73 -16.22
N LYS A 25 37.48 -7.72 -17.13
CA LYS A 25 36.27 -8.17 -17.83
C LYS A 25 35.22 -8.75 -16.89
N SER A 26 35.63 -9.54 -15.91
CA SER A 26 34.74 -10.15 -14.91
C SER A 26 34.06 -9.07 -14.06
N LEU A 27 34.81 -8.03 -13.65
CA LEU A 27 34.28 -6.94 -12.85
C LEU A 27 33.24 -6.13 -13.63
N VAL A 28 33.53 -5.80 -14.90
CA VAL A 28 32.57 -5.11 -15.79
C VAL A 28 31.31 -5.97 -16.00
N SER A 29 31.47 -7.29 -16.19
CA SER A 29 30.33 -8.20 -16.34
C SER A 29 29.50 -8.30 -15.05
N ALA A 30 30.15 -8.36 -13.89
CA ALA A 30 29.47 -8.40 -12.59
C ALA A 30 28.69 -7.10 -12.34
N LEU A 31 29.27 -5.94 -12.65
CA LEU A 31 28.60 -4.65 -12.57
C LEU A 31 27.36 -4.62 -13.47
N LYS A 32 27.47 -5.14 -14.70
CA LYS A 32 26.35 -5.20 -15.64
C LYS A 32 25.20 -6.05 -15.08
N VAL A 33 25.50 -7.23 -14.54
CA VAL A 33 24.49 -8.10 -13.91
C VAL A 33 23.86 -7.44 -12.69
N PHE A 34 24.67 -6.80 -11.84
CA PHE A 34 24.19 -6.06 -10.68
C PHE A 34 23.20 -4.96 -11.08
N LEU A 35 23.51 -4.18 -12.12
CA LEU A 35 22.62 -3.13 -12.62
C LEU A 35 21.28 -3.71 -13.12
N TYR A 36 21.29 -4.86 -13.81
CA TYR A 36 20.05 -5.51 -14.22
C TYR A 36 19.19 -5.95 -13.04
N ILE A 37 19.81 -6.55 -12.01
CA ILE A 37 19.10 -6.97 -10.79
C ILE A 37 18.53 -5.75 -10.06
N MET A 38 19.30 -4.66 -9.97
CA MET A 38 18.86 -3.42 -9.35
C MET A 38 17.65 -2.82 -10.08
N CYS A 39 17.70 -2.74 -11.41
CA CYS A 39 16.55 -2.29 -12.20
C CYS A 39 15.32 -3.18 -11.99
N LEU A 40 15.50 -4.50 -12.00
CA LEU A 40 14.41 -5.44 -11.78
C LEU A 40 13.80 -5.25 -10.38
N ALA A 41 14.63 -5.12 -9.34
CA ALA A 41 14.20 -4.90 -7.97
C ALA A 41 13.39 -3.61 -7.79
N ILE A 42 13.79 -2.51 -8.46
CA ILE A 42 13.06 -1.24 -8.43
C ILE A 42 11.68 -1.40 -9.06
N VAL A 43 11.60 -2.04 -10.23
CA VAL A 43 10.34 -2.26 -10.94
C VAL A 43 9.43 -3.16 -10.10
N THR A 44 9.92 -4.33 -9.67
CA THR A 44 9.11 -5.26 -8.88
C THR A 44 8.71 -4.67 -7.52
N GLY A 45 9.61 -3.97 -6.85
CA GLY A 45 9.34 -3.33 -5.56
C GLY A 45 8.30 -2.22 -5.67
N GLY A 46 8.38 -1.39 -6.72
CA GLY A 46 7.40 -0.34 -6.99
C GLY A 46 5.99 -0.88 -7.23
N PHE A 47 5.86 -1.87 -8.13
CA PHE A 47 4.57 -2.50 -8.40
C PHE A 47 4.03 -3.28 -7.20
N PHE A 48 4.89 -3.96 -6.45
CA PHE A 48 4.49 -4.67 -5.23
C PHE A 48 3.94 -3.71 -4.18
N GLY A 49 4.63 -2.60 -3.91
CA GLY A 49 4.18 -1.60 -2.94
C GLY A 49 2.83 -0.97 -3.31
N LEU A 50 2.66 -0.57 -4.57
CA LEU A 50 1.39 -0.03 -5.06
C LEU A 50 0.27 -1.08 -5.01
N GLY A 51 0.57 -2.33 -5.35
CA GLY A 51 -0.37 -3.45 -5.31
C GLY A 51 -0.86 -3.74 -3.89
N VAL A 52 0.02 -3.70 -2.89
CA VAL A 52 -0.34 -3.89 -1.48
C VAL A 52 -1.28 -2.78 -1.00
N ILE A 53 -0.95 -1.51 -1.27
CA ILE A 53 -1.79 -0.37 -0.86
C ILE A 53 -3.18 -0.47 -1.52
N HIS A 54 -3.21 -0.74 -2.83
CA HIS A 54 -4.46 -0.90 -3.56
C HIS A 54 -5.29 -2.09 -3.05
N GLY A 55 -4.63 -3.19 -2.70
CA GLY A 55 -5.27 -4.37 -2.11
C GLY A 55 -5.92 -4.09 -0.76
N ILE A 56 -5.25 -3.31 0.10
CA ILE A 56 -5.81 -2.89 1.40
C ILE A 56 -7.04 -2.02 1.19
N ILE A 57 -6.98 -1.01 0.33
CA ILE A 57 -8.11 -0.12 0.03
C ILE A 57 -9.30 -0.91 -0.52
N LYS A 58 -9.06 -1.84 -1.46
CA LYS A 58 -10.11 -2.69 -2.03
C LYS A 58 -10.73 -3.66 -1.03
N SER A 59 -9.95 -4.10 -0.04
CA SER A 59 -10.41 -5.00 1.01
C SER A 59 -11.11 -4.26 2.16
N ALA A 60 -11.03 -2.93 2.18
CA ALA A 60 -11.73 -2.13 3.16
C ALA A 60 -13.25 -2.24 2.92
N PRO A 61 -14.05 -2.51 3.97
CA PRO A 61 -15.49 -2.53 3.83
C PRO A 61 -16.00 -1.13 3.46
N SER A 62 -16.95 -1.06 2.52
CA SER A 62 -17.56 0.20 2.11
C SER A 62 -18.27 0.87 3.29
N VAL A 63 -17.88 2.08 3.65
CA VAL A 63 -18.54 2.88 4.71
C VAL A 63 -19.90 3.45 4.29
N GLU A 64 -20.28 3.32 3.03
CA GLU A 64 -21.54 3.86 2.49
C GLU A 64 -22.79 3.10 2.96
N ASN A 65 -22.66 1.90 3.52
CA ASN A 65 -23.81 1.06 3.87
C ASN A 65 -23.80 0.56 5.31
N ILE A 66 -23.23 1.32 6.25
CA ILE A 66 -23.65 1.17 7.64
C ILE A 66 -25.03 1.84 7.77
N SER A 67 -26.06 1.10 7.34
CA SER A 67 -27.43 1.34 7.78
C SER A 67 -27.45 1.09 9.29
N ILE A 68 -27.18 2.15 10.07
CA ILE A 68 -27.32 2.16 11.54
C ILE A 68 -28.83 2.18 11.90
N VAL A 69 -29.71 2.01 10.92
CA VAL A 69 -31.15 1.99 11.14
C VAL A 69 -31.51 0.69 11.85
N PRO A 70 -32.00 0.74 13.09
CA PRO A 70 -32.37 -0.47 13.83
C PRO A 70 -33.45 -1.23 13.05
N SER A 71 -33.32 -2.56 12.98
CA SER A 71 -34.26 -3.46 12.29
C SER A 71 -35.66 -3.46 12.90
N SER A 72 -35.86 -2.85 14.07
CA SER A 72 -37.15 -2.70 14.73
C SER A 72 -37.52 -1.22 14.84
N TYR A 73 -38.53 -0.83 14.05
CA TYR A 73 -39.05 0.52 13.97
C TYR A 73 -40.17 0.76 15.00
N SER A 74 -40.21 1.95 15.58
CA SER A 74 -41.39 2.48 16.28
C SER A 74 -42.42 2.90 15.23
N THR A 75 -43.57 2.23 15.15
CA THR A 75 -44.63 2.57 14.19
C THR A 75 -45.59 3.57 14.81
N THR A 76 -45.85 4.68 14.13
CA THR A 76 -46.87 5.66 14.53
C THR A 76 -48.14 5.42 13.72
N VAL A 77 -49.28 5.27 14.41
CA VAL A 77 -50.59 5.06 13.81
C VAL A 77 -51.37 6.39 13.83
N TYR A 78 -51.96 6.74 12.69
CA TYR A 78 -52.75 7.95 12.49
C TYR A 78 -54.21 7.58 12.17
N ASP A 79 -55.14 8.45 12.60
CA ASP A 79 -56.56 8.41 12.23
C ASP A 79 -56.77 9.02 10.82
N THR A 80 -57.95 8.83 10.23
CA THR A 80 -58.32 9.35 8.89
C THR A 80 -58.24 10.87 8.77
N ASN A 81 -58.19 11.58 9.90
CA ASN A 81 -58.01 13.03 9.99
C ASN A 81 -56.55 13.45 10.19
N ASN A 82 -55.58 12.56 9.93
CA ASN A 82 -54.14 12.75 10.19
C ASN A 82 -53.78 13.06 11.66
N LYS A 83 -54.67 12.75 12.59
CA LYS A 83 -54.43 12.89 14.04
C LYS A 83 -53.74 11.63 14.55
N GLN A 84 -52.61 11.79 15.25
CA GLN A 84 -51.88 10.65 15.82
C GLN A 84 -52.70 9.99 16.94
N ILE A 85 -52.93 8.67 16.82
CA ILE A 85 -53.74 7.90 17.78
C ILE A 85 -52.92 6.97 18.64
N ALA A 86 -51.80 6.45 18.15
CA ALA A 86 -50.92 5.59 18.94
C ALA A 86 -49.48 5.61 18.40
N LYS A 87 -48.51 5.49 19.30
CA LYS A 87 -47.10 5.23 18.95
C LYS A 87 -46.71 3.89 19.54
N LEU A 88 -46.49 2.90 18.68
CA LEU A 88 -46.11 1.54 19.06
C LEU A 88 -44.60 1.52 19.32
N ILE A 89 -44.23 1.65 20.59
CA ILE A 89 -42.87 1.46 21.08
C ILE A 89 -42.74 0.07 21.72
N THR A 90 -41.58 -0.57 21.58
CA THR A 90 -41.28 -1.78 22.35
C THR A 90 -41.24 -1.40 23.85
N SER A 91 -41.94 -2.16 24.69
CA SER A 91 -42.00 -1.91 26.14
C SER A 91 -40.58 -1.88 26.73
N GLY A 92 -40.23 -0.79 27.42
CA GLY A 92 -38.90 -0.57 27.98
C GLY A 92 -37.93 0.23 27.09
N SER A 93 -38.36 0.68 25.90
CA SER A 93 -37.50 1.47 25.03
C SER A 93 -37.50 2.95 25.43
N ASN A 94 -36.45 3.39 26.14
CA ASN A 94 -36.13 4.81 26.32
C ASN A 94 -35.41 5.39 25.08
N ARG A 95 -35.88 5.03 23.89
CA ARG A 95 -35.29 5.43 22.61
C ARG A 95 -36.38 5.99 21.71
N ILE A 96 -36.21 7.24 21.30
CA ILE A 96 -37.04 7.92 20.31
C ILE A 96 -36.19 8.05 19.05
N LYS A 97 -36.75 7.73 17.88
CA LYS A 97 -36.09 7.98 16.60
C LYS A 97 -35.95 9.50 16.43
N ALA A 98 -34.71 9.98 16.40
CA ALA A 98 -34.34 11.34 16.07
C ALA A 98 -33.58 11.28 14.74
N ASP A 99 -33.91 12.16 13.81
CA ASP A 99 -33.11 12.29 12.58
C ASP A 99 -31.80 13.01 12.93
N LEU A 100 -30.76 12.85 12.09
CA LEU A 100 -29.44 13.45 12.35
C LEU A 100 -29.52 14.98 12.56
N LYS A 101 -30.54 15.62 11.96
CA LYS A 101 -30.84 17.06 12.09
C LYS A 101 -31.36 17.48 13.48
N ASP A 102 -31.85 16.52 14.26
CA ASP A 102 -32.43 16.74 15.58
C ASP A 102 -31.39 16.55 16.70
N ILE A 103 -30.17 16.11 16.35
CA ILE A 103 -29.06 15.95 17.30
C ILE A 103 -28.32 17.29 17.38
N PRO A 104 -28.22 17.91 18.57
CA PRO A 104 -27.48 19.15 18.71
C PRO A 104 -26.01 18.93 18.36
N GLU A 105 -25.52 19.73 17.41
CA GLU A 105 -24.09 19.86 17.16
C GLU A 105 -23.48 20.67 18.32
N HIS A 106 -22.34 20.20 18.83
CA HIS A 106 -21.59 20.87 19.89
C HIS A 106 -21.14 22.28 19.49
#